data_AF-A0AAD7UGX1-F1
#
_entry.id   AF-A0AAD7UGX1-F1
#
_cell.length_a   1.000
_cell.length_b   1.000
_cell.length_c   1.000
_cell.angle_alpha   90.00
_cell.angle_beta   90.00
_cell.angle_gamma   90.00
#
_symmetry.space_group_name_H-M   'P 1'
#
loop_
_entity.id
_entity.type
_entity.pdbx_description
1 polymer ?
#
loop_
_entity_poly.entity_id
_entity_poly.type
_entity_poly.pdbx_seq_one_letter_code
_entity_poly.pdbx_strand_id
1 'polypeptide(L)'
;MDEDSRRRADIVAAKVAALKREREQKTEYFGEHAGISCDGCGLHAPLMGYRYRCKRCGNHDVCESCFAEWDGGNGKVRNALKQQRLSAKAADHLFVLHKDSKGFKPLVKGAVAAAAAVIKKQKPNDSCACSSGRKYKKCCGAAK
;
A
#
# COMPACT_ATOMS: atom_id res chain seq x y z
N MET A 1 -3.96 32.02 -30.86
CA MET A 1 -4.04 30.81 -30.01
C MET A 1 -5.42 30.20 -30.24
N ASP A 2 -5.49 29.22 -31.12
CA ASP A 2 -6.72 28.59 -31.56
C ASP A 2 -7.43 27.84 -30.43
N GLU A 3 -8.75 27.90 -30.42
CA GLU A 3 -9.61 27.22 -29.45
C GLU A 3 -9.38 25.70 -29.42
N ASP A 4 -9.08 25.10 -30.58
CA ASP A 4 -8.72 23.68 -30.71
C ASP A 4 -7.43 23.33 -29.97
N SER A 5 -6.44 24.24 -29.96
CA SER A 5 -5.18 24.04 -29.24
C SER A 5 -5.38 24.04 -27.72
N ARG A 6 -6.24 24.94 -27.20
CA ARG A 6 -6.63 24.95 -25.78
C ARG A 6 -7.36 23.68 -25.39
N ARG A 7 -8.34 23.23 -26.19
CA ARG A 7 -9.10 22.00 -25.94
C ARG A 7 -8.21 20.75 -25.89
N ARG A 8 -7.22 20.65 -26.79
CA ARG A 8 -6.23 19.56 -26.76
C ARG A 8 -5.37 19.62 -25.50
N ALA A 9 -4.92 20.81 -25.10
CA ALA A 9 -4.14 21.01 -23.88
C ALA A 9 -4.93 20.59 -22.62
N ASP A 10 -6.21 20.94 -22.53
CA ASP A 10 -7.08 20.57 -21.40
C ASP A 10 -7.29 19.05 -21.30
N ILE A 11 -7.49 18.38 -22.44
CA ILE A 11 -7.62 16.91 -22.51
C ILE A 11 -6.31 16.24 -22.07
N VAL A 12 -5.16 16.74 -22.53
CA VAL A 12 -3.86 16.22 -22.14
C VAL A 12 -3.62 16.42 -20.64
N ALA A 13 -3.91 17.61 -20.11
CA ALA A 13 -3.78 17.91 -18.69
C ALA A 13 -4.66 16.99 -17.83
N ALA A 14 -5.91 16.74 -18.25
CA ALA A 14 -6.81 15.81 -17.56
C ALA A 14 -6.27 14.36 -17.58
N LYS A 15 -5.75 13.88 -18.72
CA LYS A 15 -5.14 12.55 -18.82
C LYS A 15 -3.89 12.42 -17.94
N VAL A 16 -3.01 13.42 -17.94
CA VAL A 16 -1.81 13.44 -17.10
C VAL A 16 -2.18 13.43 -15.61
N ALA A 17 -3.18 14.23 -15.21
CA ALA A 17 -3.67 14.24 -13.84
C ALA A 17 -4.26 12.89 -13.40
N ALA A 18 -5.01 12.22 -14.28
CA ALA A 18 -5.57 10.90 -14.01
C ALA A 18 -4.49 9.83 -13.82
N LEU A 19 -3.50 9.76 -14.73
CA LEU A 19 -2.37 8.83 -14.63
C LEU A 19 -1.52 9.08 -13.38
N LYS A 20 -1.32 10.36 -13.02
CA LYS A 20 -0.60 10.72 -11.79
C LYS A 20 -1.34 10.21 -10.56
N ARG A 21 -2.66 10.44 -10.46
CA ARG A 21 -3.49 9.96 -9.36
C ARG A 21 -3.49 8.44 -9.24
N GLU A 22 -3.58 7.73 -10.37
CA GLU A 22 -3.54 6.25 -10.39
C GLU A 22 -2.19 5.74 -9.87
N ARG A 23 -1.09 6.33 -10.35
CA ARG A 23 0.26 5.97 -9.90
C ARG A 23 0.46 6.25 -8.42
N GLU A 24 -0.02 7.37 -7.91
CA GLU A 24 0.03 7.72 -6.49
C GLU A 24 -0.75 6.70 -5.64
N GLN A 25 -1.99 6.37 -6.01
CA GLN A 25 -2.76 5.33 -5.33
C GLN A 25 -2.05 3.98 -5.35
N LYS A 26 -1.44 3.60 -6.49
CA LYS A 26 -0.66 2.36 -6.59
C LYS A 26 0.53 2.42 -5.61
N THR A 27 1.24 3.55 -5.51
CA THR A 27 2.43 3.66 -4.64
C THR A 27 2.15 3.40 -3.16
N GLU A 28 0.93 3.61 -2.67
CA GLU A 28 0.53 3.32 -1.28
C GLU A 28 0.56 1.82 -0.92
N TYR A 29 0.57 0.95 -1.93
CA TYR A 29 0.65 -0.50 -1.82
C TYR A 29 2.07 -1.04 -2.07
N PHE A 30 3.04 -0.18 -2.39
CA PHE A 30 4.41 -0.61 -2.64
C PHE A 30 5.21 -0.70 -1.33
N GLY A 31 5.57 -1.91 -0.91
CA GLY A 31 6.23 -2.11 0.36
C GLY A 31 6.77 -3.51 0.61
N GLU A 32 7.27 -3.72 1.82
CA GLU A 32 7.62 -5.02 2.38
C GLU A 32 6.37 -5.63 3.04
N HIS A 33 6.06 -6.88 2.71
CA HIS A 33 5.01 -7.69 3.33
C HIS A 33 5.65 -8.81 4.16
N ALA A 34 5.82 -8.56 5.45
CA ALA A 34 6.49 -9.48 6.37
C ALA A 34 5.69 -10.79 6.54
N GLY A 35 6.40 -11.93 6.47
CA GLY A 35 5.79 -13.26 6.63
C GLY A 35 4.96 -13.73 5.44
N ILE A 36 4.98 -13.00 4.33
CA ILE A 36 4.27 -13.35 3.10
C ILE A 36 5.27 -13.81 2.06
N SER A 37 4.99 -14.94 1.42
CA SER A 37 5.72 -15.47 0.28
C SER A 37 4.93 -15.33 -1.01
N CYS A 38 5.62 -15.15 -2.14
CA CYS A 38 4.99 -15.33 -3.45
C CYS A 38 4.79 -16.83 -3.71
N ASP A 39 3.55 -17.30 -3.81
CA ASP A 39 3.21 -18.69 -4.15
C ASP A 39 3.58 -19.05 -5.60
N GLY A 40 3.66 -18.04 -6.47
CA GLY A 40 3.94 -18.23 -7.89
C GLY A 40 5.37 -18.67 -8.16
N CYS A 41 6.37 -17.96 -7.61
CA CYS A 41 7.79 -18.26 -7.80
C CYS A 41 8.48 -18.81 -6.54
N GLY A 42 7.92 -18.62 -5.35
CA GLY A 42 8.54 -19.02 -4.08
C GLY A 42 9.71 -18.15 -3.62
N LEU A 43 10.17 -17.17 -4.41
CA LEU A 43 11.46 -16.49 -4.19
C LEU A 43 11.41 -15.25 -3.29
N HIS A 44 10.24 -14.81 -2.83
CA HIS A 44 10.09 -13.53 -2.12
C HIS A 44 9.49 -13.72 -0.74
N ALA A 45 10.31 -13.99 0.26
CA ALA A 45 9.93 -14.04 1.68
C ALA A 45 10.95 -13.22 2.51
N PRO A 46 10.61 -11.99 2.97
CA PRO A 46 9.33 -11.32 2.81
C PRO A 46 9.05 -10.88 1.36
N LEU A 47 7.78 -10.77 0.99
CA LEU A 47 7.39 -10.29 -0.33
C LEU A 47 7.65 -8.78 -0.43
N MET A 48 8.48 -8.37 -1.39
CA MET A 48 8.86 -6.97 -1.62
C MET A 48 8.15 -6.41 -2.85
N GLY A 49 7.65 -5.18 -2.75
CA GLY A 49 6.98 -4.45 -3.83
C GLY A 49 5.46 -4.55 -3.72
N TYR A 50 4.79 -4.93 -4.81
CA TYR A 50 3.33 -5.11 -4.84
C TYR A 50 2.96 -6.57 -4.55
N ARG A 51 2.09 -6.75 -3.56
CA ARG A 51 1.40 -8.02 -3.32
C ARG A 51 0.08 -8.06 -4.07
N TYR A 52 -0.10 -9.09 -4.89
CA TYR A 52 -1.36 -9.40 -5.53
C TYR A 52 -1.98 -10.64 -4.89
N ARG A 53 -3.16 -10.50 -4.31
CA ARG A 53 -3.89 -11.60 -3.67
C ARG A 53 -5.07 -12.02 -4.53
N CYS A 54 -5.21 -13.31 -4.79
CA CYS A 54 -6.40 -13.85 -5.44
C CYS A 54 -7.60 -13.81 -4.45
N LYS A 55 -8.68 -13.12 -4.79
CA LYS A 55 -9.92 -13.07 -3.99
C LYS A 55 -10.74 -14.36 -4.04
N ARG A 56 -10.54 -15.19 -5.06
CA ARG A 56 -11.27 -16.45 -5.27
C ARG A 56 -10.54 -17.67 -4.71
N CYS A 57 -9.26 -17.52 -4.40
CA CYS A 57 -8.39 -18.58 -3.93
C CYS A 57 -8.15 -18.42 -2.43
N GLY A 58 -8.01 -19.52 -1.71
CA GLY A 58 -7.66 -19.48 -0.29
C GLY A 58 -6.18 -19.21 -0.10
N ASN A 59 -5.82 -17.99 0.33
CA ASN A 59 -4.44 -17.59 0.67
C ASN A 59 -3.43 -17.59 -0.49
N HIS A 60 -3.89 -17.36 -1.74
CA HIS A 60 -3.00 -17.32 -2.89
C HIS A 60 -2.45 -15.90 -3.13
N ASP A 61 -1.14 -15.73 -2.96
CA ASP A 61 -0.44 -14.46 -3.06
C ASP A 61 0.72 -14.52 -4.05
N VAL A 62 0.81 -13.51 -4.92
CA VAL A 62 1.86 -13.45 -5.94
C VAL A 62 2.51 -12.07 -5.99
N CYS A 63 3.77 -12.04 -6.42
CA CYS A 63 4.50 -10.81 -6.70
C CYS A 63 4.07 -10.20 -8.04
N GLU A 64 4.48 -8.95 -8.30
CA GLU A 64 4.18 -8.24 -9.55
C GLU A 64 4.59 -9.01 -10.80
N SER A 65 5.75 -9.68 -10.81
CA SER A 65 6.21 -10.45 -11.96
C SER A 65 5.30 -11.65 -12.25
N CYS A 66 4.90 -12.40 -11.21
CA CYS A 66 3.98 -13.52 -11.38
C CYS A 66 2.57 -13.06 -11.77
N PHE A 67 2.14 -11.90 -11.28
CA PHE A 67 0.88 -11.28 -11.70
C PHE A 67 0.93 -10.81 -13.17
N ALA A 68 2.04 -10.21 -13.62
CA ALA A 68 2.23 -9.81 -15.00
C ALA A 68 2.20 -11.02 -15.96
N GLU A 69 2.78 -12.14 -15.54
CA GLU A 69 2.72 -13.40 -16.31
C GLU A 69 1.33 -14.04 -16.35
N TRP A 70 0.46 -13.76 -15.37
CA TRP A 70 -0.95 -14.13 -15.43
C TRP A 70 -1.73 -13.28 -16.44
N ASP A 71 -1.18 -12.12 -16.85
CA ASP A 71 -1.69 -11.26 -17.94
C ASP A 71 -3.20 -11.03 -17.88
N GLY A 72 -3.71 -10.60 -16.72
CA GLY A 72 -5.12 -10.27 -16.57
C GLY A 72 -6.10 -11.44 -16.74
N GLY A 73 -5.63 -12.68 -16.74
CA GLY A 73 -6.45 -13.87 -16.97
C GLY A 73 -6.13 -14.64 -18.26
N ASN A 74 -5.19 -14.15 -19.07
CA ASN A 74 -4.76 -14.81 -20.31
C ASN A 74 -3.55 -15.73 -20.13
N GLY A 75 -2.81 -15.54 -19.03
CA GLY A 75 -1.61 -16.29 -18.72
C GLY A 75 -1.83 -17.52 -17.86
N LYS A 76 -0.76 -18.01 -17.23
CA LYS A 76 -0.80 -19.17 -16.33
C LYS A 76 -0.75 -18.73 -14.88
N VAL A 77 -1.59 -19.35 -14.06
CA VAL A 77 -1.53 -19.15 -12.61
C VAL A 77 -0.47 -20.09 -12.05
N ARG A 78 0.53 -19.52 -11.38
CA ARG A 78 1.68 -20.26 -10.85
C ARG A 78 1.41 -20.70 -9.40
N ASN A 79 1.94 -21.86 -9.01
CA ASN A 79 1.89 -22.37 -7.64
C ASN A 79 3.12 -23.24 -7.37
N ALA A 80 4.29 -22.60 -7.31
CA ALA A 80 5.56 -23.28 -7.10
C ALA A 80 5.62 -24.00 -5.74
N LEU A 81 5.02 -23.41 -4.71
CA LEU A 81 5.03 -23.96 -3.35
C LEU A 81 4.05 -25.13 -3.16
N LYS A 82 3.12 -25.34 -4.10
CA LYS A 82 2.07 -26.39 -4.04
C LYS A 82 1.27 -26.39 -2.73
N GLN A 83 1.18 -25.25 -2.05
CA GLN A 83 0.51 -25.13 -0.75
C GLN A 83 -1.01 -25.19 -0.85
N GLN A 84 -1.55 -24.98 -2.05
CA GLN A 84 -2.99 -24.90 -2.31
C GLN A 84 -3.38 -25.65 -3.58
N ARG A 85 -4.64 -26.09 -3.65
CA ARG A 85 -5.24 -26.61 -4.88
C ARG A 85 -5.88 -25.46 -5.66
N LEU A 86 -5.22 -25.00 -6.72
CA LEU A 86 -5.68 -23.90 -7.56
C LEU A 86 -6.34 -24.40 -8.85
N SER A 87 -7.31 -23.65 -9.37
CA SER A 87 -7.83 -23.91 -10.72
C SER A 87 -6.75 -23.64 -11.76
N ALA A 88 -6.66 -24.51 -12.78
CA ALA A 88 -5.76 -24.31 -13.92
C ALA A 88 -6.23 -23.21 -14.88
N LYS A 89 -7.51 -22.82 -14.81
CA LYS A 89 -8.09 -21.78 -15.67
C LYS A 89 -7.81 -20.42 -15.05
N ALA A 90 -7.08 -19.57 -15.76
CA ALA A 90 -6.75 -18.23 -15.30
C ALA A 90 -7.99 -17.34 -15.07
N ALA A 91 -9.08 -17.56 -15.82
CA ALA A 91 -10.36 -16.88 -15.64
C ALA A 91 -11.03 -17.16 -14.28
N ASP A 92 -10.65 -18.22 -13.57
CA ASP A 92 -11.17 -18.53 -12.24
C ASP A 92 -10.47 -17.73 -11.13
N HIS A 93 -9.46 -16.93 -11.47
CA HIS A 93 -8.68 -16.15 -10.52
C HIS A 93 -9.05 -14.67 -10.59
N LEU A 94 -8.96 -13.99 -9.45
CA LEU A 94 -9.21 -12.55 -9.34
C LEU A 94 -8.15 -11.94 -8.45
N PHE A 95 -7.00 -11.63 -9.03
CA PHE A 95 -5.90 -10.98 -8.31
C PHE A 95 -6.17 -9.49 -8.14
N VAL A 96 -5.98 -9.00 -6.92
CA VAL A 96 -6.10 -7.58 -6.56
C VAL A 96 -4.85 -7.15 -5.79
N LEU A 97 -4.46 -5.88 -5.88
CA LEU A 97 -3.47 -5.34 -4.96
C LEU A 97 -3.98 -5.48 -3.52
N HIS A 98 -3.13 -6.02 -2.65
CA HIS A 98 -3.47 -6.27 -1.26
C HIS A 98 -2.44 -5.65 -0.34
N LYS A 99 -2.92 -4.98 0.71
CA LYS A 99 -2.11 -4.37 1.76
C LYS A 99 -2.48 -4.98 3.10
N ASP A 100 -1.51 -5.60 3.75
CA ASP A 100 -1.73 -6.21 5.06
C ASP A 100 -1.87 -5.17 6.16
N SER A 101 -2.85 -5.35 7.04
CA SER A 101 -3.03 -4.45 8.17
C SER A 101 -1.96 -4.61 9.26
N LYS A 102 -1.24 -5.75 9.31
CA LYS A 102 -0.32 -6.09 10.41
C LYS A 102 1.15 -6.23 9.99
N GLY A 103 1.42 -6.56 8.74
CA GLY A 103 2.77 -6.92 8.25
C GLY A 103 3.32 -6.05 7.14
N PHE A 104 2.59 -5.02 6.71
CA PHE A 104 3.01 -4.15 5.61
C PHE A 104 3.87 -2.97 6.09
N LYS A 105 5.03 -2.77 5.47
CA LYS A 105 5.88 -1.59 5.64
C LYS A 105 6.08 -0.92 4.26
N PRO A 106 5.57 0.30 4.03
CA PRO A 106 5.77 0.96 2.73
C PRO A 106 7.25 1.31 2.50
N LEU A 107 7.72 1.17 1.26
CA LEU A 107 9.12 1.40 0.88
C LEU A 107 9.38 2.78 0.23
N VAL A 108 8.31 3.48 -0.16
CA VAL A 108 8.40 4.85 -0.68
C VAL A 108 8.50 5.85 0.48
N LYS A 109 9.63 6.56 0.58
CA LYS A 109 9.83 7.68 1.51
C LYS A 109 8.74 8.73 1.27
N GLY A 110 7.70 8.73 2.11
CA GLY A 110 6.58 9.67 2.05
C GLY A 110 5.17 9.06 2.17
N ALA A 111 5.00 7.74 1.94
CA ALA A 111 3.68 7.11 1.97
C ALA A 111 3.19 6.67 3.38
N VAL A 112 4.01 6.90 4.42
CA VAL A 112 3.60 6.87 5.84
C VAL A 112 4.20 8.07 6.56
N ALA A 113 3.74 9.26 6.16
CA ALA A 113 3.60 10.38 7.10
C ALA A 113 2.12 10.56 7.52
N ALA A 114 1.34 9.47 7.45
CA ALA A 114 0.03 9.37 8.08
C ALA A 114 -0.14 7.99 8.72
N ALA A 115 0.92 7.43 9.34
CA ALA A 115 0.66 6.69 10.56
C ALA A 115 0.04 7.72 11.49
N ALA A 116 -1.23 7.52 11.87
CA ALA A 116 -1.95 8.37 12.80
C ALA A 116 -0.96 8.92 13.83
N ALA A 117 -0.73 10.24 13.81
CA ALA A 117 -0.08 10.88 14.92
C ALA A 117 -0.98 10.55 16.10
N VAL A 118 -0.62 9.50 16.85
CA VAL A 118 -0.97 9.42 18.25
C VAL A 118 -0.48 10.74 18.77
N ILE A 119 -1.41 11.67 18.97
CA ILE A 119 -1.19 12.87 19.74
C ILE A 119 -0.59 12.34 21.03
N LYS A 120 0.74 12.45 21.17
CA LYS A 120 1.43 12.02 22.37
C LYS A 120 0.89 12.95 23.45
N LYS A 121 -0.12 12.50 24.19
CA LYS A 121 -0.66 13.24 25.34
C LYS A 121 0.55 13.59 26.20
N GLN A 122 0.79 14.88 26.38
CA GLN A 122 1.95 15.39 27.11
C GLN A 122 2.03 14.69 28.47
N LYS A 123 3.16 14.03 28.78
CA LYS A 123 3.23 13.22 29.99
C LYS A 123 3.26 14.13 31.22
N PRO A 124 2.75 13.68 32.39
CA PRO A 124 2.65 14.52 33.60
C PRO A 124 3.96 15.22 34.02
N ASN A 125 5.11 14.60 33.77
CA ASN A 125 6.43 15.13 34.13
C ASN A 125 7.15 15.90 33.01
N ASP A 126 6.61 15.96 31.80
CA ASP A 126 7.21 16.72 30.69
C ASP A 126 7.08 18.23 30.92
N SER A 127 8.01 19.02 30.39
CA SER A 127 7.97 20.49 30.46
C SER A 127 6.73 21.03 29.74
N CYS A 128 5.89 21.77 30.46
CA CYS A 128 4.63 22.28 29.95
C CYS A 128 4.84 23.22 28.78
N ALA A 129 4.04 23.09 27.72
CA ALA A 129 4.13 23.94 26.53
C ALA A 129 3.62 25.38 26.76
N CYS A 130 3.02 25.66 27.92
CA CYS A 130 2.74 27.00 28.41
C CYS A 130 4.07 27.72 28.70
N SER A 131 4.15 29.04 28.53
CA SER A 131 5.35 29.85 28.83
C SER A 131 5.76 29.86 30.32
N SER A 132 5.14 29.06 31.17
CA SER A 132 5.38 29.05 32.62
C SER A 132 6.62 28.27 33.06
N GLY A 133 7.27 27.52 32.17
CA GLY A 133 8.50 26.77 32.45
C GLY A 133 8.35 25.60 33.45
N ARG A 134 7.12 25.24 33.86
CA ARG A 134 6.84 24.17 34.84
C ARG A 134 6.50 22.84 34.18
N LYS A 135 6.59 21.72 34.93
CA LYS A 135 6.11 20.40 34.47
C LYS A 135 4.60 20.42 34.19
N TYR A 136 4.13 19.67 33.20
CA TYR A 136 2.74 19.66 32.72
C TYR A 136 1.73 19.45 33.84
N LYS A 137 1.93 18.47 34.73
CA LYS A 137 1.05 18.20 35.88
C LYS A 137 0.95 19.32 36.91
N LYS A 138 1.90 20.28 36.89
CA LYS A 138 1.96 21.44 37.78
C LYS A 138 1.65 22.78 37.07
N CYS A 139 1.37 22.76 35.76
CA CYS A 139 0.84 23.90 34.98
C CYS A 139 -0.55 23.50 34.45
N CYS A 140 -0.69 23.31 33.14
CA CYS A 140 -1.98 23.10 32.47
C CYS A 140 -2.64 21.74 32.74
N GLY A 141 -1.88 20.77 33.25
CA GLY A 141 -2.37 19.42 33.58
C GLY A 141 -2.67 19.22 35.07
N ALA A 142 -2.60 20.27 35.88
CA ALA A 142 -3.08 20.20 37.26
C ALA A 142 -4.62 20.08 37.22
N ALA A 143 -5.17 18.98 37.73
CA ALA A 143 -6.60 18.94 38.02
C ALA A 143 -6.91 20.11 38.97
N LYS A 144 -7.94 20.90 38.64
CA LYS A 144 -8.46 21.93 39.56
C LYS A 144 -8.88 21.29 40.87
#